data_AF-A0A7C6F884-F1
#
_entry.id   AF-A0A7C6F884-F1
#
_cell.length_a   1.000
_cell.length_b   1.000
_cell.length_c   1.000
_cell.angle_alpha   90.00
_cell.angle_beta   90.00
_cell.angle_gamma   90.00
#
_symmetry.space_group_name_H-M   'P 1'
#
loop_
_entity.id
_entity.type
_entity.pdbx_description
1 polymer ?
#
loop_
_entity_poly.entity_id
_entity_poly.type
_entity_poly.pdbx_seq_one_letter_code
_entity_poly.pdbx_strand_id
1 'polypeptide(L)'
;MNEMEYIMKQKSNTYLLGGLALFAIYLYYLSATPLPPKLEIKKTPTLNVTQEENLAFGYLNSLRVGAGLIPFHSHPQLNQAARNHANYLSNHLTYGHKQDKKHHDFTGEFASSRVTYVGYSAPQVIENVSTHNPDYKASINGLFSAIYHRFAFLDFRSDTIGIGVSQNRSHLEQTAFVYNMSSLALEVLYKQPSPVTSEKIQKALDVNKQINSKVVLYPFPNQTEVPPAFFDELPDPLPEHKVSGFPISVSFNSFYHKEGKLLKFQLFDEQGNEITNTLKYDHKSDPNKRLEKLDFVLFPLDRLEWNRRYHVKFLAIVDNRIVKKEWSFSTQKFNLPLHIVKHNHQNFKIKQKNSHIFYFPPKSKVDLLSDIAYPSNLDIEFIDKNTIKLTVLAPAKKRQRLLIGNYQLTLDTVK
;
A
#
# COMPACT_ATOMS: atom_id res chain seq x y z
N MET A 1 -75.67 32.67 -35.23
CA MET A 1 -74.32 32.11 -34.99
C MET A 1 -73.97 31.31 -36.24
N ASN A 2 -72.99 31.78 -37.00
CA ASN A 2 -72.75 31.36 -38.38
C ASN A 2 -72.06 29.98 -38.41
N GLU A 3 -72.39 29.09 -39.35
CA GLU A 3 -71.85 27.72 -39.43
C GLU A 3 -70.30 27.67 -39.39
N MET A 4 -69.67 28.68 -39.99
CA MET A 4 -68.22 28.88 -39.99
C MET A 4 -67.64 29.17 -38.60
N GLU A 5 -68.39 29.83 -37.72
CA GLU A 5 -67.98 30.19 -36.37
C GLU A 5 -67.98 28.95 -35.44
N TYR A 6 -68.91 28.02 -35.66
CA TYR A 6 -68.98 26.74 -34.96
C TYR A 6 -67.82 25.81 -35.33
N ILE A 7 -67.48 25.72 -36.61
CA ILE A 7 -66.36 24.90 -37.12
C ILE A 7 -65.01 25.46 -36.63
N MET A 8 -64.84 26.78 -36.61
CA MET A 8 -63.64 27.45 -36.07
C MET A 8 -63.48 27.20 -34.56
N LYS A 9 -64.58 27.23 -33.80
CA LYS A 9 -64.57 26.95 -32.35
C LYS A 9 -64.28 25.49 -32.04
N GLN A 10 -64.80 24.55 -32.83
CA GLN A 10 -64.44 23.12 -32.70
C GLN A 10 -62.97 22.87 -33.03
N LYS A 11 -62.45 23.42 -34.14
CA LYS A 11 -61.03 23.27 -34.50
C LYS A 11 -60.12 23.86 -33.41
N SER A 12 -60.43 25.04 -32.89
CA SER A 12 -59.71 25.68 -31.78
C SER A 12 -59.70 24.80 -30.52
N ASN A 13 -60.85 24.23 -30.14
CA ASN A 13 -60.92 23.30 -29.01
C ASN A 13 -60.11 22.03 -29.24
N THR A 14 -60.10 21.46 -30.45
CA THR A 14 -59.29 20.28 -30.79
C THR A 14 -57.79 20.57 -30.73
N TYR A 15 -57.34 21.74 -31.21
CA TYR A 15 -55.95 22.16 -31.09
C TYR A 15 -55.55 22.45 -29.63
N LEU A 16 -56.46 23.02 -28.83
CA LEU A 16 -56.24 23.27 -27.39
C LEU A 16 -56.13 21.95 -26.60
N LEU A 17 -57.02 20.99 -26.85
CA LEU A 17 -56.99 19.65 -26.24
C LEU A 17 -55.75 18.85 -26.68
N GLY A 18 -55.36 18.93 -27.96
CA GLY A 18 -54.14 18.32 -28.47
C GLY A 18 -52.87 18.92 -27.84
N GLY A 19 -52.84 20.25 -27.66
CA GLY A 19 -51.76 20.96 -26.97
C GLY A 19 -51.65 20.59 -25.49
N LEU A 20 -52.78 20.48 -24.79
CA LEU A 20 -52.83 20.04 -23.39
C LEU A 20 -52.38 18.59 -23.21
N ALA A 21 -52.73 17.69 -24.14
CA ALA A 21 -52.27 16.30 -24.11
C ALA A 21 -50.75 16.19 -24.34
N LEU A 22 -50.21 16.93 -25.31
CA LEU A 22 -48.77 16.99 -25.55
C LEU A 22 -48.01 17.61 -24.37
N PHE A 23 -48.57 18.64 -23.73
CA PHE A 23 -48.00 19.24 -22.53
C PHE A 23 -48.05 18.29 -21.32
N ALA A 24 -49.12 17.51 -21.15
CA ALA A 24 -49.22 16.48 -20.12
C ALA A 24 -48.24 15.33 -20.36
N ILE A 25 -48.04 14.90 -21.62
CA ILE A 25 -47.01 13.91 -21.98
C ILE A 25 -45.62 14.48 -21.72
N TYR A 26 -45.36 15.74 -22.07
CA TYR A 26 -44.09 16.41 -21.80
C TYR A 26 -43.81 16.55 -20.29
N LEU A 27 -44.81 16.91 -19.49
CA LEU A 27 -44.71 16.93 -18.02
C LEU A 27 -44.54 15.52 -17.43
N TYR A 28 -45.18 14.50 -18.02
CA TYR A 28 -44.96 13.10 -17.65
C TYR A 28 -43.52 12.68 -17.95
N TYR A 29 -42.97 13.00 -19.11
CA TYR A 29 -41.56 12.71 -19.43
C TYR A 29 -40.59 13.49 -18.53
N LEU A 30 -40.86 14.77 -18.23
CA LEU A 30 -40.06 15.56 -17.29
C LEU A 30 -40.12 15.01 -15.85
N SER A 31 -41.29 14.61 -15.36
CA SER A 31 -41.46 14.03 -14.03
C SER A 31 -41.05 12.56 -13.93
N ALA A 32 -41.05 11.82 -15.05
CA ALA A 32 -40.62 10.43 -15.15
C ALA A 32 -39.12 10.30 -15.46
N THR A 33 -38.37 11.40 -15.63
CA THR A 33 -36.92 11.31 -15.54
C THR A 33 -36.54 11.03 -14.09
N PRO A 34 -36.03 9.82 -13.76
CA PRO A 34 -35.55 9.58 -12.41
C PRO A 34 -34.41 10.57 -12.16
N LEU A 35 -34.49 11.30 -11.04
CA LEU A 35 -33.39 12.13 -10.58
C LEU A 35 -32.11 11.27 -10.64
N PRO A 36 -31.01 11.77 -11.25
CA PRO A 36 -29.77 11.05 -11.23
C PRO A 36 -29.42 10.74 -9.76
N PRO A 37 -29.01 9.50 -9.44
CA PRO A 37 -28.73 9.13 -8.06
C PRO A 37 -27.72 10.10 -7.48
N LYS A 38 -28.07 10.68 -6.33
CA LYS A 38 -27.19 11.60 -5.61
C LYS A 38 -25.90 10.85 -5.25
N LEU A 39 -24.79 11.24 -5.87
CA LEU A 39 -23.46 10.73 -5.53
C LEU A 39 -23.09 11.27 -4.15
N GLU A 40 -22.98 10.38 -3.18
CA GLU A 40 -22.46 10.71 -1.84
C GLU A 40 -21.01 10.26 -1.76
N ILE A 41 -20.10 11.19 -1.48
CA ILE A 41 -18.68 10.90 -1.28
C ILE A 41 -18.50 10.42 0.16
N LYS A 42 -17.97 9.21 0.33
CA LYS A 42 -17.65 8.63 1.64
C LYS A 42 -16.65 9.54 2.37
N LYS A 43 -16.97 9.89 3.63
CA LYS A 43 -16.04 10.64 4.48
C LYS A 43 -14.92 9.72 4.97
N THR A 44 -13.68 10.09 4.70
CA THR A 44 -12.49 9.44 5.27
C THR A 44 -12.40 9.74 6.77
N PRO A 45 -12.06 8.76 7.62
CA PRO A 45 -11.89 9.01 9.05
C PRO A 45 -10.68 9.91 9.34
N THR A 46 -10.77 10.68 10.42
CA THR A 46 -9.64 11.48 10.91
C THR A 46 -8.65 10.59 11.67
N LEU A 47 -7.36 10.74 11.38
CA LEU A 47 -6.29 10.00 12.03
C LEU A 47 -5.94 10.58 13.40
N ASN A 48 -5.71 9.69 14.37
CA ASN A 48 -4.98 10.05 15.58
C ASN A 48 -3.48 9.94 15.31
N VAL A 49 -2.89 11.03 14.83
CA VAL A 49 -1.48 11.11 14.39
C VAL A 49 -0.51 10.51 15.42
N THR A 50 -0.64 10.84 16.70
CA THR A 50 0.26 10.32 17.75
C THR A 50 0.09 8.81 17.94
N GLN A 51 -1.13 8.31 17.86
CA GLN A 51 -1.39 6.87 17.93
C GLN A 51 -0.81 6.14 16.71
N GLU A 52 -0.96 6.70 15.51
CA GLU A 52 -0.38 6.17 14.28
C GLU A 52 1.15 6.09 14.36
N GLU A 53 1.83 7.14 14.84
CA GLU A 53 3.28 7.15 15.04
C GLU A 53 3.73 6.04 16.01
N ASN A 54 3.03 5.87 17.13
CA ASN A 54 3.36 4.84 18.13
C ASN A 54 3.14 3.41 17.61
N LEU A 55 2.02 3.19 16.91
CA LEU A 55 1.71 1.89 16.32
C LEU A 55 2.68 1.55 15.18
N ALA A 56 3.04 2.53 14.34
CA ALA A 56 4.06 2.40 13.32
C ALA A 56 5.40 1.96 13.90
N PHE A 57 5.86 2.63 14.97
CA PHE A 57 7.11 2.31 15.64
C PHE A 57 7.14 0.88 16.18
N GLY A 58 6.09 0.48 16.91
CA GLY A 58 5.99 -0.87 17.46
C GLY A 58 5.92 -1.95 16.38
N TYR A 59 5.10 -1.73 15.35
CA TYR A 59 4.93 -2.68 14.26
C TYR A 59 6.21 -2.86 13.44
N LEU A 60 6.87 -1.77 13.03
CA LEU A 60 8.13 -1.82 12.29
C LEU A 60 9.22 -2.55 13.07
N ASN A 61 9.35 -2.28 14.37
CA ASN A 61 10.31 -2.98 15.23
C ASN A 61 10.01 -4.47 15.34
N SER A 62 8.72 -4.87 15.39
CA SER A 62 8.36 -6.29 15.39
C SER A 62 8.82 -7.02 14.12
N LEU A 63 8.71 -6.35 12.96
CA LEU A 63 9.16 -6.90 11.68
C LEU A 63 10.68 -7.02 11.60
N ARG A 64 11.41 -6.00 12.07
CA ARG A 64 12.88 -6.00 12.12
C ARG A 64 13.41 -7.11 13.03
N VAL A 65 12.88 -7.21 14.24
CA VAL A 65 13.28 -8.25 15.20
C VAL A 65 12.96 -9.64 14.67
N GLY A 66 11.78 -9.84 14.08
CA GLY A 66 11.43 -11.11 13.43
C GLY A 66 12.39 -11.50 12.30
N ALA A 67 12.90 -10.51 11.56
CA ALA A 67 13.88 -10.70 10.50
C ALA A 67 15.33 -10.89 11.00
N GLY A 68 15.57 -10.83 12.32
CA GLY A 68 16.88 -11.01 12.94
C GLY A 68 17.72 -9.73 13.07
N LEU A 69 17.09 -8.56 12.98
CA LEU A 69 17.73 -7.27 13.18
C LEU A 69 17.43 -6.71 14.57
N ILE A 70 18.31 -5.84 15.06
CA ILE A 70 18.05 -5.05 16.25
C ILE A 70 16.88 -4.07 16.01
N PRO A 71 16.05 -3.80 17.04
CA PRO A 71 14.99 -2.81 16.93
C PRO A 71 15.61 -1.41 16.78
N PHE A 72 14.84 -0.49 16.19
CA PHE A 72 15.15 0.92 16.22
C PHE A 72 14.84 1.56 17.57
N HIS A 73 15.64 2.55 17.94
CA HIS A 73 15.36 3.51 19.00
C HIS A 73 14.77 4.80 18.40
N SER A 74 13.68 5.32 18.98
CA SER A 74 13.12 6.60 18.53
C SER A 74 14.04 7.77 18.86
N HIS A 75 14.27 8.67 17.90
CA HIS A 75 15.12 9.86 18.08
C HIS A 75 14.32 11.17 17.93
N PRO A 76 14.33 12.08 18.92
CA PRO A 76 13.51 13.30 18.90
C PRO A 76 13.74 14.20 17.67
N GLN A 77 14.99 14.42 17.27
CA GLN A 77 15.30 15.27 16.11
C GLN A 77 14.86 14.60 14.80
N LEU A 78 15.03 13.28 14.68
CA LEU A 78 14.56 12.57 13.49
C LEU A 78 13.03 12.58 13.41
N ASN A 79 12.33 12.43 14.54
CA ASN A 79 10.87 12.58 14.62
C ASN A 79 10.44 13.96 14.14
N GLN A 80 11.13 15.02 14.59
CA GLN A 80 10.81 16.38 14.16
C GLN A 80 11.02 16.57 12.64
N ALA A 81 12.15 16.10 12.09
CA ALA A 81 12.39 16.15 10.65
C ALA A 81 11.34 15.37 9.85
N ALA A 82 10.98 14.17 10.32
CA ALA A 82 9.97 13.33 9.69
C ALA A 82 8.58 14.00 9.71
N ARG A 83 8.19 14.59 10.86
CA ARG A 83 6.93 15.35 10.99
C ARG A 83 6.89 16.58 10.11
N ASN A 84 7.99 17.34 10.05
CA ASN A 84 8.11 18.50 9.17
C ASN A 84 7.90 18.07 7.71
N HIS A 85 8.50 16.96 7.28
CA HIS A 85 8.32 16.46 5.92
C HIS A 85 6.91 15.90 5.68
N ALA A 86 6.33 15.15 6.62
CA ALA A 86 4.97 14.63 6.50
C ALA A 86 3.95 15.79 6.38
N ASN A 87 4.10 16.84 7.20
CA ASN A 87 3.27 18.04 7.12
C ASN A 87 3.43 18.75 5.78
N TYR A 88 4.66 18.90 5.28
CA TYR A 88 4.91 19.47 3.96
C TYR A 88 4.17 18.70 2.84
N LEU A 89 4.32 17.37 2.82
CA LEU A 89 3.67 16.52 1.81
C LEU A 89 2.15 16.63 1.87
N SER A 90 1.61 16.63 3.09
CA SER A 90 0.18 16.74 3.37
C SER A 90 -0.39 18.11 3.00
N ASN A 91 0.28 19.20 3.37
CA ASN A 91 -0.19 20.57 3.12
C ASN A 91 -0.15 20.96 1.65
N HIS A 92 0.83 20.46 0.90
CA HIS A 92 1.01 20.78 -0.52
C HIS A 92 0.45 19.71 -1.45
N LEU A 93 -0.32 18.75 -0.92
CA LEU A 93 -0.97 17.67 -1.68
C LEU A 93 0.02 16.94 -2.61
N THR A 94 1.21 16.66 -2.11
CA THR A 94 2.34 16.12 -2.88
C THR A 94 2.89 14.84 -2.25
N TYR A 95 3.87 14.23 -2.91
CA TYR A 95 4.45 12.94 -2.53
C TYR A 95 5.94 12.87 -2.86
N GLY A 96 6.61 11.84 -2.34
CA GLY A 96 8.02 11.56 -2.60
C GLY A 96 8.98 12.21 -1.60
N HIS A 97 10.27 12.18 -1.93
CA HIS A 97 11.36 12.50 -0.99
C HIS A 97 11.79 13.97 -0.95
N LYS A 98 11.23 14.80 -1.85
CA LYS A 98 11.73 16.16 -2.11
C LYS A 98 10.82 17.26 -1.55
N GLN A 99 11.42 18.37 -1.14
CA GLN A 99 10.72 19.63 -0.90
C GLN A 99 11.17 20.70 -1.90
N ASP A 100 10.25 21.53 -2.38
CA ASP A 100 10.55 22.73 -3.15
C ASP A 100 10.80 23.93 -2.20
N LYS A 101 11.95 24.58 -2.37
CA LYS A 101 12.41 25.75 -1.62
C LYS A 101 11.50 26.98 -1.70
N LYS A 102 10.53 26.99 -2.62
CA LYS A 102 9.57 28.10 -2.77
C LYS A 102 8.48 28.12 -1.71
N HIS A 103 8.26 27.02 -0.99
CA HIS A 103 7.23 26.95 0.04
C HIS A 103 7.75 27.46 1.40
N HIS A 104 6.89 28.11 2.17
CA HIS A 104 7.24 28.77 3.43
C HIS A 104 7.61 27.81 4.57
N ASP A 105 7.12 26.57 4.51
CA ASP A 105 7.40 25.48 5.45
C ASP A 105 8.54 24.56 4.96
N PHE A 106 9.34 25.03 4.00
CA PHE A 106 10.53 24.34 3.53
C PHE A 106 11.58 24.20 4.64
N THR A 107 12.09 22.98 4.80
CA THR A 107 13.14 22.64 5.77
C THR A 107 14.38 22.01 5.13
N GLY A 108 14.31 21.67 3.83
CA GLY A 108 15.41 21.10 3.07
C GLY A 108 14.93 20.24 1.90
N GLU A 109 15.62 20.30 0.75
CA GLU A 109 15.20 19.56 -0.45
C GLU A 109 15.22 18.05 -0.19
N PHE A 110 16.26 17.53 0.46
CA PHE A 110 16.43 16.10 0.75
C PHE A 110 16.42 15.82 2.25
N ALA A 111 16.20 14.55 2.63
CA ALA A 111 16.17 14.11 4.01
C ALA A 111 17.42 14.54 4.80
N SER A 112 18.61 14.47 4.20
CA SER A 112 19.87 14.93 4.80
C SER A 112 19.85 16.41 5.20
N SER A 113 19.30 17.29 4.36
CA SER A 113 19.12 18.71 4.66
C SER A 113 18.07 18.92 5.75
N ARG A 114 16.96 18.17 5.69
CA ARG A 114 15.86 18.30 6.66
C ARG A 114 16.25 17.86 8.07
N VAL A 115 17.05 16.80 8.22
CA VAL A 115 17.55 16.39 9.54
C VAL A 115 18.59 17.37 10.07
N THR A 116 19.43 17.93 9.20
CA THR A 116 20.38 19.01 9.57
C THR A 116 19.65 20.26 10.04
N TYR A 117 18.54 20.64 9.38
CA TYR A 117 17.72 21.81 9.74
C TYR A 117 17.21 21.76 11.19
N VAL A 118 16.87 20.56 11.68
CA VAL A 118 16.43 20.35 13.08
C VAL A 118 17.59 20.03 14.04
N GLY A 119 18.83 20.22 13.57
CA GLY A 119 20.05 20.07 14.37
C GLY A 119 20.55 18.64 14.57
N TYR A 120 20.04 17.65 13.83
CA TYR A 120 20.57 16.29 13.90
C TYR A 120 21.97 16.24 13.29
N SER A 121 22.93 15.66 14.01
CA SER A 121 24.35 15.82 13.68
C SER A 121 24.81 14.99 12.48
N ALA A 122 24.19 13.83 12.22
CA ALA A 122 24.59 12.94 11.12
C ALA A 122 23.72 13.17 9.87
N PRO A 123 24.29 13.67 8.75
CA PRO A 123 23.52 13.91 7.53
C PRO A 123 23.20 12.63 6.74
N GLN A 124 23.85 11.49 7.06
CA GLN A 124 23.54 10.20 6.44
C GLN A 124 22.26 9.61 7.07
N VAL A 125 21.18 9.73 6.32
CA VAL A 125 19.87 9.19 6.68
C VAL A 125 19.27 8.43 5.51
N ILE A 126 18.63 7.32 5.82
CA ILE A 126 17.81 6.56 4.89
C ILE A 126 16.36 6.97 5.15
N GLU A 127 15.62 7.30 4.11
CA GLU A 127 14.23 7.74 4.23
C GLU A 127 13.30 6.79 3.47
N ASN A 128 12.25 6.34 4.14
CA ASN A 128 11.06 5.81 3.49
C ASN A 128 9.92 6.81 3.61
N VAL A 129 9.16 6.99 2.53
CA VAL A 129 7.99 7.87 2.48
C VAL A 129 6.85 7.11 1.81
N SER A 130 5.64 7.28 2.34
CA SER A 130 4.41 6.84 1.67
C SER A 130 3.30 7.85 1.90
N THR A 131 2.41 8.02 0.92
CA THR A 131 1.25 8.90 1.02
C THR A 131 -0.04 8.14 0.70
N HIS A 132 -1.20 8.73 0.99
CA HIS A 132 -2.53 8.15 0.72
C HIS A 132 -2.78 6.78 1.36
N ASN A 133 -2.10 6.49 2.47
CA ASN A 133 -2.31 5.27 3.24
C ASN A 133 -3.34 5.52 4.36
N PRO A 134 -4.30 4.60 4.56
CA PRO A 134 -5.34 4.79 5.57
C PRO A 134 -4.84 4.67 7.00
N ASP A 135 -3.73 3.98 7.24
CA ASP A 135 -3.13 3.79 8.58
C ASP A 135 -1.66 3.38 8.49
N TYR A 136 -1.00 3.31 9.64
CA TYR A 136 0.39 2.88 9.78
C TYR A 136 0.67 1.50 9.19
N LYS A 137 -0.30 0.57 9.29
CA LYS A 137 -0.10 -0.82 8.90
C LYS A 137 -0.12 -0.95 7.38
N ALA A 138 -1.03 -0.25 6.71
CA ALA A 138 -1.07 -0.13 5.26
C ALA A 138 0.22 0.53 4.73
N SER A 139 0.67 1.63 5.35
CA SER A 139 1.93 2.29 5.00
C SER A 139 3.12 1.33 5.07
N ILE A 140 3.32 0.69 6.23
CA ILE A 140 4.46 -0.22 6.44
C ILE A 140 4.35 -1.45 5.54
N ASN A 141 3.17 -2.07 5.42
CA ASN A 141 2.99 -3.25 4.57
C ASN A 141 3.25 -2.96 3.09
N GLY A 142 2.78 -1.81 2.59
CA GLY A 142 3.05 -1.37 1.22
C GLY A 142 4.55 -1.19 0.99
N LEU A 143 5.22 -0.46 1.88
CA LEU A 143 6.67 -0.26 1.84
C LEU A 143 7.48 -1.55 2.04
N PHE A 144 6.97 -2.55 2.77
CA PHE A 144 7.58 -3.87 2.82
C PHE A 144 7.28 -4.72 1.59
N SER A 145 6.22 -4.46 0.83
CA SER A 145 6.00 -5.13 -0.47
C SER A 145 6.92 -4.56 -1.56
N ALA A 146 7.25 -3.26 -1.46
CA ALA A 146 8.19 -2.53 -2.32
C ALA A 146 9.64 -2.84 -1.91
N ILE A 147 10.43 -3.47 -2.80
CA ILE A 147 11.69 -4.10 -2.39
C ILE A 147 12.76 -3.10 -1.96
N TYR A 148 12.88 -1.95 -2.62
CA TYR A 148 13.91 -0.97 -2.27
C TYR A 148 13.59 -0.31 -0.93
N HIS A 149 12.31 -0.02 -0.67
CA HIS A 149 11.86 0.49 0.63
C HIS A 149 11.98 -0.58 1.73
N ARG A 150 11.72 -1.85 1.42
CA ARG A 150 11.98 -2.97 2.35
C ARG A 150 13.45 -3.02 2.76
N PHE A 151 14.38 -2.97 1.80
CA PHE A 151 15.81 -2.99 2.12
C PHE A 151 16.25 -1.78 2.94
N ALA A 152 15.63 -0.61 2.75
CA ALA A 152 15.82 0.53 3.64
C ALA A 152 15.37 0.25 5.09
N PHE A 153 14.20 -0.38 5.28
CA PHE A 153 13.73 -0.76 6.63
C PHE A 153 14.54 -1.89 7.26
N LEU A 154 15.12 -2.78 6.45
CA LEU A 154 15.92 -3.92 6.88
C LEU A 154 17.43 -3.67 6.77
N ASP A 155 17.85 -2.42 6.70
CA ASP A 155 19.25 -2.03 6.66
C ASP A 155 20.00 -2.47 7.92
N PHE A 156 21.17 -3.11 7.73
CA PHE A 156 22.02 -3.64 8.81
C PHE A 156 22.73 -2.56 9.63
N ARG A 157 22.75 -1.31 9.16
CA ARG A 157 23.56 -0.24 9.74
C ARG A 157 22.75 0.68 10.65
N SER A 158 21.44 0.70 10.49
CA SER A 158 20.56 1.65 11.17
C SER A 158 19.98 1.04 12.46
N ASP A 159 20.02 1.81 13.55
CA ASP A 159 19.51 1.47 14.88
C ASP A 159 18.66 2.59 15.50
N THR A 160 18.50 3.72 14.81
CA THR A 160 17.64 4.81 15.26
C THR A 160 16.69 5.28 14.17
N ILE A 161 15.51 5.76 14.57
CA ILE A 161 14.45 6.18 13.65
C ILE A 161 13.70 7.40 14.17
N GLY A 162 13.27 8.24 13.24
CA GLY A 162 12.22 9.23 13.41
C GLY A 162 11.00 8.87 12.58
N ILE A 163 9.81 8.94 13.17
CA ILE A 163 8.55 8.71 12.46
C ILE A 163 7.71 9.99 12.52
N GLY A 164 7.17 10.39 11.38
CA GLY A 164 6.24 11.50 11.27
C GLY A 164 5.02 11.11 10.46
N VAL A 165 3.84 11.41 11.01
CA VAL A 165 2.55 11.19 10.35
C VAL A 165 1.80 12.51 10.21
N SER A 166 1.15 12.72 9.08
CA SER A 166 0.29 13.89 8.85
C SER A 166 -0.92 13.53 7.99
N GLN A 167 -2.05 14.20 8.23
CA GLN A 167 -3.26 14.12 7.44
C GLN A 167 -3.75 15.53 7.14
N ASN A 168 -4.12 15.80 5.89
CA ASN A 168 -4.60 17.12 5.49
C ASN A 168 -6.01 17.34 6.05
N ARG A 169 -6.30 18.54 6.55
CA ARG A 169 -7.58 18.87 7.20
C ARG A 169 -8.76 18.97 6.22
N SER A 170 -8.50 19.36 4.98
CA SER A 170 -9.51 19.54 3.93
C SER A 170 -9.60 18.32 3.00
N HIS A 171 -8.49 17.60 2.85
CA HIS A 171 -8.33 16.42 2.00
C HIS A 171 -7.95 15.22 2.86
N LEU A 172 -8.90 14.63 3.58
CA LEU A 172 -8.61 13.59 4.59
C LEU A 172 -7.98 12.32 3.99
N GLU A 173 -8.12 12.09 2.68
CA GLU A 173 -7.42 11.05 1.91
C GLU A 173 -5.92 11.33 1.74
N GLN A 174 -5.50 12.60 1.82
CA GLN A 174 -4.10 12.99 1.78
C GLN A 174 -3.47 12.75 3.15
N THR A 175 -2.85 11.59 3.30
CA THR A 175 -2.00 11.25 4.43
C THR A 175 -0.55 11.15 3.98
N ALA A 176 0.39 11.35 4.92
CA ALA A 176 1.82 11.16 4.70
C ALA A 176 2.44 10.47 5.91
N PHE A 177 3.24 9.43 5.65
CA PHE A 177 4.04 8.70 6.63
C PHE A 177 5.50 8.77 6.20
N VAL A 178 6.36 9.31 7.07
CA VAL A 178 7.79 9.50 6.81
C VAL A 178 8.60 8.78 7.89
N TYR A 179 9.62 8.04 7.47
CA TYR A 179 10.49 7.24 8.32
C TYR A 179 11.95 7.60 8.03
N ASN A 180 12.56 8.39 8.92
CA ASN A 180 13.96 8.79 8.83
C ASN A 180 14.82 7.88 9.69
N MET A 181 15.66 7.05 9.09
CA MET A 181 16.50 6.06 9.77
C MET A 181 17.97 6.47 9.72
N SER A 182 18.68 6.22 10.81
CA SER A 182 20.11 6.55 10.95
C SER A 182 20.79 5.61 11.95
N SER A 183 22.03 5.95 12.33
CA SER A 183 22.83 5.24 13.31
C SER A 183 23.21 6.17 14.47
N LEU A 184 22.99 5.73 15.72
CA LEU A 184 23.45 6.45 16.91
C LEU A 184 24.98 6.58 16.92
N ALA A 185 25.69 5.52 16.51
CA ALA A 185 27.15 5.55 16.39
C ALA A 185 27.62 6.61 15.38
N LEU A 186 26.89 6.82 14.28
CA LEU A 186 27.17 7.93 13.36
C LEU A 186 26.92 9.28 14.02
N GLU A 187 25.80 9.46 14.71
CA GLU A 187 25.51 10.73 15.38
C GLU A 187 26.61 11.10 16.39
N VAL A 188 27.06 10.13 17.19
CA VAL A 188 28.19 10.32 18.13
C VAL A 188 29.46 10.73 17.39
N LEU A 189 29.77 10.08 16.27
CA LEU A 189 30.94 10.43 15.45
C LEU A 189 30.86 11.89 14.94
N TYR A 190 29.70 12.31 14.46
CA TYR A 190 29.50 13.68 13.93
C TYR A 190 29.49 14.77 14.99
N LYS A 191 29.28 14.43 16.27
CA LYS A 191 29.40 15.37 17.40
C LYS A 191 30.85 15.59 17.85
N GLN A 192 31.80 14.79 17.36
CA GLN A 192 33.21 14.95 17.72
C GLN A 192 33.85 16.12 16.96
N PRO A 193 34.81 16.83 17.57
CA PRO A 193 35.51 17.95 16.91
C PRO A 193 36.49 17.50 15.83
N SER A 194 36.78 16.20 15.73
CA SER A 194 37.71 15.64 14.75
C SER A 194 37.08 15.54 13.37
N PRO A 195 37.87 15.69 12.29
CA PRO A 195 37.38 15.43 10.94
C PRO A 195 36.76 14.03 10.80
N VAL A 196 35.59 13.98 10.18
CA VAL A 196 34.88 12.75 9.85
C VAL A 196 35.40 12.23 8.51
N THR A 197 36.04 11.06 8.53
CA THR A 197 36.57 10.39 7.33
C THR A 197 35.70 9.19 6.97
N SER A 198 35.78 8.72 5.73
CA SER A 198 35.04 7.53 5.26
C SER A 198 35.34 6.28 6.11
N GLU A 199 36.58 6.13 6.58
CA GLU A 199 36.97 5.03 7.47
C GLU A 199 36.24 5.10 8.82
N LYS A 200 36.15 6.29 9.42
CA LYS A 200 35.43 6.48 10.69
C LYS A 200 33.93 6.24 10.52
N ILE A 201 33.35 6.69 9.41
CA ILE A 201 31.94 6.42 9.06
C ILE A 201 31.71 4.91 8.96
N GLN A 202 32.57 4.19 8.23
CA GLN A 202 32.45 2.74 8.08
C GLN A 202 32.52 2.04 9.44
N LYS A 203 33.51 2.40 10.28
CA LYS A 203 33.67 1.85 11.63
C LYS A 203 32.46 2.11 12.52
N ALA A 204 31.85 3.29 12.44
CA ALA A 204 30.64 3.62 13.18
C ALA A 204 29.44 2.78 12.72
N LEU A 205 29.25 2.63 11.41
CA LEU A 205 28.17 1.79 10.85
C LEU A 205 28.36 0.30 11.14
N ASP A 206 29.62 -0.16 11.21
CA ASP A 206 29.95 -1.56 11.49
C ASP A 206 29.54 -2.02 12.90
N VAL A 207 29.43 -1.10 13.87
CA VAL A 207 28.91 -1.40 15.21
C VAL A 207 27.54 -2.08 15.10
N ASN A 208 26.65 -1.52 14.30
CA ASN A 208 25.29 -2.04 14.12
C ASN A 208 25.28 -3.28 13.24
N LYS A 209 26.15 -3.36 12.23
CA LYS A 209 26.27 -4.58 11.42
C LYS A 209 26.75 -5.77 12.24
N GLN A 210 27.66 -5.57 13.19
CA GLN A 210 28.22 -6.65 14.01
C GLN A 210 27.17 -7.30 14.91
N ILE A 211 26.25 -6.52 15.49
CA ILE A 211 25.21 -7.03 16.41
C ILE A 211 24.00 -7.62 15.68
N ASN A 212 23.79 -7.25 14.41
CA ASN A 212 22.74 -7.81 13.56
C ASN A 212 23.06 -9.23 13.08
N SER A 213 22.01 -9.97 12.70
CA SER A 213 22.16 -11.32 12.14
C SER A 213 23.06 -11.33 10.90
N LYS A 214 23.72 -12.48 10.66
CA LYS A 214 24.56 -12.70 9.47
C LYS A 214 23.77 -12.74 8.17
N VAL A 215 22.49 -13.06 8.26
CA VAL A 215 21.55 -13.16 7.14
C VAL A 215 20.18 -12.70 7.59
N VAL A 216 19.50 -11.94 6.75
CA VAL A 216 18.12 -11.50 6.90
C VAL A 216 17.28 -12.20 5.83
N LEU A 217 16.17 -12.80 6.26
CA LEU A 217 15.18 -13.44 5.39
C LEU A 217 13.88 -12.65 5.51
N TYR A 218 13.24 -12.32 4.39
CA TYR A 218 11.94 -11.66 4.42
C TYR A 218 10.99 -12.18 3.32
N PRO A 219 9.74 -12.58 3.61
CA PRO A 219 9.18 -12.77 4.95
C PRO A 219 10.04 -13.69 5.81
N PHE A 220 10.13 -13.41 7.11
CA PHE A 220 10.99 -14.16 8.02
C PHE A 220 10.38 -15.53 8.38
N PRO A 221 11.17 -16.49 8.91
CA PRO A 221 10.66 -17.82 9.25
C PRO A 221 9.44 -17.78 10.17
N ASN A 222 8.37 -18.45 9.75
CA ASN A 222 7.06 -18.53 10.42
C ASN A 222 6.34 -17.17 10.57
N GLN A 223 6.71 -16.16 9.79
CA GLN A 223 5.96 -14.90 9.74
C GLN A 223 4.52 -15.16 9.31
N THR A 224 3.57 -14.61 10.06
CA THR A 224 2.15 -14.57 9.71
C THR A 224 1.77 -13.17 9.25
N GLU A 225 0.55 -13.00 8.72
CA GLU A 225 0.03 -11.68 8.35
C GLU A 225 0.82 -10.99 7.22
N VAL A 226 1.48 -11.79 6.36
CA VAL A 226 2.19 -11.26 5.19
C VAL A 226 1.16 -10.80 4.14
N PRO A 227 1.26 -9.58 3.60
CA PRO A 227 0.43 -9.17 2.47
C PRO A 227 0.63 -10.13 1.29
N PRO A 228 -0.39 -10.41 0.48
CA PRO A 228 -0.29 -11.38 -0.61
C PRO A 228 0.33 -10.82 -1.89
N ALA A 229 0.44 -9.49 -2.00
CA ALA A 229 0.69 -8.83 -3.28
C ALA A 229 1.72 -7.70 -3.18
N PHE A 230 2.34 -7.41 -4.33
CA PHE A 230 3.05 -6.19 -4.65
C PHE A 230 2.31 -5.45 -5.76
N PHE A 231 2.25 -4.12 -5.69
CA PHE A 231 1.50 -3.29 -6.64
C PHE A 231 2.37 -2.26 -7.36
N ASP A 232 3.07 -1.42 -6.60
CA ASP A 232 3.85 -0.31 -7.15
C ASP A 232 5.00 0.11 -6.23
N GLU A 233 6.05 0.63 -6.85
CA GLU A 233 7.20 1.24 -6.22
C GLU A 233 7.82 2.25 -7.20
N LEU A 234 8.55 3.25 -6.68
CA LEU A 234 9.33 4.16 -7.50
C LEU A 234 10.78 4.21 -6.99
N PRO A 235 11.80 3.86 -7.80
CA PRO A 235 11.69 3.32 -9.16
C PRO A 235 11.03 1.93 -9.19
N ASP A 236 10.36 1.57 -10.30
CA ASP A 236 9.57 0.34 -10.37
C ASP A 236 10.46 -0.88 -10.65
N PRO A 237 10.56 -1.87 -9.74
CA PRO A 237 11.32 -3.10 -9.98
C PRO A 237 10.66 -4.04 -11.00
N LEU A 238 9.36 -3.88 -11.28
CA LEU A 238 8.59 -4.78 -12.13
C LEU A 238 7.65 -4.00 -13.07
N PRO A 239 8.19 -3.16 -13.98
CA PRO A 239 7.42 -2.13 -14.70
C PRO A 239 6.30 -2.66 -15.60
N GLU A 240 6.36 -3.93 -16.01
CA GLU A 240 5.32 -4.56 -16.81
C GLU A 240 4.12 -5.09 -16.00
N HIS A 241 4.19 -5.05 -14.66
CA HIS A 241 3.18 -5.60 -13.76
C HIS A 241 2.66 -4.49 -12.83
N LYS A 242 1.35 -4.28 -12.80
CA LYS A 242 0.67 -3.44 -11.80
C LYS A 242 0.22 -4.23 -10.58
N VAL A 243 0.23 -5.55 -10.68
CA VAL A 243 0.01 -6.48 -9.58
C VAL A 243 0.85 -7.73 -9.79
N SER A 244 1.48 -8.19 -8.71
CA SER A 244 2.19 -9.46 -8.63
C SER A 244 2.11 -10.01 -7.21
N GLY A 245 2.74 -11.16 -6.94
CA GLY A 245 2.84 -11.71 -5.60
C GLY A 245 3.81 -10.94 -4.71
N PHE A 246 3.63 -11.09 -3.40
CA PHE A 246 4.53 -10.48 -2.42
C PHE A 246 5.98 -10.98 -2.62
N PRO A 247 6.98 -10.10 -2.81
CA PRO A 247 8.33 -10.53 -3.09
C PRO A 247 8.98 -11.15 -1.85
N ILE A 248 9.85 -12.12 -2.08
CA ILE A 248 10.66 -12.78 -1.06
C ILE A 248 12.11 -12.35 -1.26
N SER A 249 12.82 -12.03 -0.17
CA SER A 249 14.20 -11.56 -0.21
C SER A 249 15.10 -12.27 0.80
N VAL A 250 16.38 -12.37 0.43
CA VAL A 250 17.48 -12.82 1.26
C VAL A 250 18.58 -11.79 1.15
N SER A 251 19.07 -11.29 2.29
CA SER A 251 20.19 -10.36 2.33
C SER A 251 21.26 -10.88 3.28
N PHE A 252 22.51 -10.94 2.82
CA PHE A 252 23.65 -11.30 3.67
C PHE A 252 24.33 -10.05 4.20
N ASN A 253 24.62 -10.07 5.50
CA ASN A 253 25.25 -8.96 6.18
C ASN A 253 26.69 -8.78 5.70
N SER A 254 26.97 -7.62 5.09
CA SER A 254 28.27 -7.28 4.49
C SER A 254 29.43 -7.18 5.49
N PHE A 255 29.16 -7.15 6.80
CA PHE A 255 30.20 -7.26 7.81
C PHE A 255 30.81 -8.67 7.87
N TYR A 256 30.00 -9.70 7.61
CA TYR A 256 30.41 -11.10 7.70
C TYR A 256 30.70 -11.75 6.35
N HIS A 257 30.14 -11.18 5.28
CA HIS A 257 30.15 -11.76 3.94
C HIS A 257 30.60 -10.73 2.92
N LYS A 258 31.31 -11.16 1.86
CA LYS A 258 31.79 -10.25 0.82
C LYS A 258 31.21 -10.55 -0.54
N GLU A 259 30.98 -11.83 -0.83
CA GLU A 259 30.52 -12.26 -2.15
C GLU A 259 29.36 -13.25 -2.03
N GLY A 260 28.41 -13.14 -2.96
CA GLY A 260 27.25 -14.00 -3.04
C GLY A 260 26.89 -14.29 -4.50
N LYS A 261 26.55 -15.54 -4.80
CA LYS A 261 26.03 -15.98 -6.10
C LYS A 261 24.82 -16.88 -5.90
N LEU A 262 23.68 -16.46 -6.45
CA LEU A 262 22.46 -17.25 -6.41
C LEU A 262 22.60 -18.54 -7.23
N LEU A 263 22.16 -19.67 -6.66
CA LEU A 263 22.03 -20.94 -7.38
C LEU A 263 20.56 -21.31 -7.57
N LYS A 264 19.76 -21.29 -6.50
CA LYS A 264 18.32 -21.57 -6.54
C LYS A 264 17.57 -20.63 -5.59
N PHE A 265 16.43 -20.17 -6.06
CA PHE A 265 15.42 -19.48 -5.25
C PHE A 265 14.08 -19.98 -5.75
N GLN A 266 13.33 -20.69 -4.90
CA GLN A 266 12.11 -21.38 -5.27
C GLN A 266 11.04 -21.14 -4.20
N LEU A 267 9.79 -21.01 -4.64
CA LEU A 267 8.62 -20.82 -3.80
C LEU A 267 7.67 -22.00 -4.06
N PHE A 268 7.08 -22.53 -3.01
CA PHE A 268 6.14 -23.63 -3.04
C PHE A 268 4.86 -23.24 -2.34
N ASP A 269 3.73 -23.69 -2.87
CA ASP A 269 2.42 -23.55 -2.23
C ASP A 269 2.26 -24.50 -1.02
N GLU A 270 1.10 -24.42 -0.38
CA GLU A 270 0.76 -25.24 0.79
C GLU A 270 0.66 -26.74 0.47
N GLN A 271 0.38 -27.09 -0.79
CA GLN A 271 0.28 -28.46 -1.28
C GLN A 271 1.65 -29.03 -1.69
N GLY A 272 2.70 -28.21 -1.69
CA GLY A 272 4.06 -28.58 -2.07
C GLY A 272 4.36 -28.44 -3.57
N ASN A 273 3.46 -27.82 -4.34
CA ASN A 273 3.73 -27.53 -5.76
C ASN A 273 4.63 -26.30 -5.88
N GLU A 274 5.58 -26.34 -6.80
CA GLU A 274 6.43 -25.19 -7.09
C GLU A 274 5.66 -24.11 -7.85
N ILE A 275 5.72 -22.87 -7.36
CA ILE A 275 5.29 -21.68 -8.10
C ILE A 275 6.41 -21.33 -9.07
N THR A 276 6.21 -21.70 -10.34
CA THR A 276 7.23 -21.57 -11.38
C THR A 276 7.22 -20.21 -12.07
N ASN A 277 6.06 -19.54 -12.13
CA ASN A 277 5.89 -18.21 -12.73
C ASN A 277 6.50 -17.13 -11.81
N THR A 278 7.83 -17.04 -11.82
CA THR A 278 8.63 -16.20 -10.93
C THR A 278 9.73 -15.48 -11.67
N LEU A 279 10.12 -14.32 -11.14
CA LEU A 279 11.30 -13.57 -11.58
C LEU A 279 12.27 -13.44 -10.40
N LYS A 280 13.57 -13.50 -10.68
CA LYS A 280 14.61 -13.47 -9.64
C LYS A 280 15.58 -12.35 -9.94
N TYR A 281 15.92 -11.58 -8.91
CA TYR A 281 16.90 -10.51 -9.02
C TYR A 281 18.07 -10.68 -8.06
N ASP A 282 19.24 -10.28 -8.53
CA ASP A 282 20.42 -9.91 -7.76
C ASP A 282 20.89 -8.49 -8.18
N HIS A 283 21.99 -8.01 -7.60
CA HIS A 283 22.59 -6.70 -7.95
C HIS A 283 22.89 -6.49 -9.45
N LYS A 284 23.07 -7.57 -10.23
CA LYS A 284 23.38 -7.47 -11.66
C LYS A 284 22.11 -7.42 -12.49
N SER A 285 21.11 -8.23 -12.16
CA SER A 285 19.87 -8.35 -12.93
C SER A 285 18.80 -7.33 -12.53
N ASP A 286 18.91 -6.70 -11.36
CA ASP A 286 18.01 -5.63 -10.93
C ASP A 286 17.92 -4.52 -12.01
N PRO A 287 16.72 -4.21 -12.53
CA PRO A 287 16.55 -3.18 -13.55
C PRO A 287 16.97 -1.78 -13.09
N ASN A 288 16.86 -1.46 -11.79
CA ASN A 288 17.13 -0.13 -11.26
C ASN A 288 18.49 -0.01 -10.54
N LYS A 289 19.25 -1.11 -10.46
CA LYS A 289 20.61 -1.16 -9.85
C LYS A 289 20.65 -0.61 -8.41
N ARG A 290 19.63 -0.93 -7.62
CA ARG A 290 19.47 -0.57 -6.21
C ARG A 290 19.82 -1.72 -5.26
N LEU A 291 19.76 -2.98 -5.71
CA LEU A 291 20.14 -4.13 -4.90
C LEU A 291 21.65 -4.16 -4.64
N GLU A 292 22.06 -4.44 -3.39
CA GLU A 292 23.46 -4.64 -3.04
C GLU A 292 23.94 -6.04 -3.47
N LYS A 293 25.27 -6.23 -3.51
CA LYS A 293 25.90 -7.48 -3.99
C LYS A 293 25.41 -8.75 -3.31
N LEU A 294 24.91 -8.62 -2.10
CA LEU A 294 24.49 -9.70 -1.20
C LEU A 294 22.97 -9.80 -1.06
N ASP A 295 22.22 -9.03 -1.85
CA ASP A 295 20.77 -9.05 -1.90
C ASP A 295 20.27 -9.95 -3.03
N PHE A 296 19.30 -10.79 -2.71
CA PHE A 296 18.61 -11.66 -3.64
C PHE A 296 17.11 -11.54 -3.44
N VAL A 297 16.36 -11.45 -4.53
CA VAL A 297 14.90 -11.29 -4.52
C VAL A 297 14.25 -12.30 -5.45
N LEU A 298 13.10 -12.82 -5.06
CA LEU A 298 12.18 -13.59 -5.89
C LEU A 298 10.81 -12.90 -5.88
N PHE A 299 10.32 -12.55 -7.07
CA PHE A 299 8.97 -12.10 -7.33
C PHE A 299 8.13 -13.26 -7.86
N PRO A 300 7.07 -13.69 -7.16
CA PRO A 300 5.98 -14.42 -7.79
C PRO A 300 5.27 -13.46 -8.74
N LEU A 301 5.14 -13.80 -10.02
CA LEU A 301 4.51 -12.92 -11.01
C LEU A 301 2.98 -12.95 -10.89
N ASP A 302 2.44 -14.00 -10.31
CA ASP A 302 1.04 -14.10 -9.90
C ASP A 302 0.88 -13.72 -8.42
N ARG A 303 -0.23 -13.04 -8.12
CA ARG A 303 -0.61 -12.70 -6.75
C ARG A 303 -0.74 -13.96 -5.88
N LEU A 304 -0.21 -13.91 -4.65
CA LEU A 304 -0.38 -14.99 -3.68
C LEU A 304 -1.82 -15.04 -3.13
N GLU A 305 -2.27 -16.20 -2.71
CA GLU A 305 -3.59 -16.37 -2.11
C GLU A 305 -3.60 -15.87 -0.65
N TRP A 306 -4.76 -15.41 -0.19
CA TRP A 306 -5.01 -15.09 1.22
C TRP A 306 -5.03 -16.35 2.09
N ASN A 307 -4.64 -16.22 3.37
CA ASN A 307 -4.68 -17.28 4.36
C ASN A 307 -4.05 -18.59 3.87
N ARG A 308 -2.89 -18.50 3.22
CA ARG A 308 -2.11 -19.65 2.74
C ARG A 308 -0.73 -19.65 3.35
N ARG A 309 -0.22 -20.86 3.57
CA ARG A 309 1.19 -21.08 3.91
C ARG A 309 1.99 -21.32 2.64
N TYR A 310 3.13 -20.64 2.55
CA TYR A 310 4.11 -20.84 1.49
C TYR A 310 5.42 -21.34 2.06
N HIS A 311 6.16 -22.11 1.26
CA HIS A 311 7.47 -22.62 1.62
C HIS A 311 8.53 -22.14 0.64
N VAL A 312 9.68 -21.70 1.15
CA VAL A 312 10.76 -21.11 0.37
C VAL A 312 11.98 -22.01 0.48
N LYS A 313 12.62 -22.28 -0.66
CA LYS A 313 13.94 -22.92 -0.72
C LYS A 313 14.94 -22.00 -1.41
N PHE A 314 16.05 -21.75 -0.72
CA PHE A 314 17.11 -20.88 -1.18
C PHE A 314 18.46 -21.60 -1.11
N LEU A 315 19.24 -21.46 -2.18
CA LEU A 315 20.57 -22.00 -2.33
C LEU A 315 21.47 -20.96 -3.00
N ALA A 316 22.59 -20.63 -2.37
CA ALA A 316 23.59 -19.72 -2.92
C ALA A 316 25.00 -20.17 -2.55
N ILE A 317 25.99 -19.66 -3.28
CA ILE A 317 27.40 -19.69 -2.88
C ILE A 317 27.68 -18.35 -2.20
N VAL A 318 28.10 -18.39 -0.94
CA VAL A 318 28.51 -17.20 -0.16
C VAL A 318 29.90 -17.46 0.39
N ASP A 319 30.85 -16.58 0.08
CA ASP A 319 32.27 -16.71 0.42
C ASP A 319 32.82 -18.13 0.16
N ASN A 320 32.62 -18.63 -1.06
CA ASN A 320 33.03 -19.96 -1.54
C ASN A 320 32.39 -21.15 -0.81
N ARG A 321 31.30 -20.94 -0.05
CA ARG A 321 30.57 -22.00 0.64
C ARG A 321 29.12 -22.06 0.16
N ILE A 322 28.59 -23.28 0.04
CA ILE A 322 27.18 -23.47 -0.27
C ILE A 322 26.35 -23.18 0.99
N VAL A 323 25.44 -22.20 0.89
CA VAL A 323 24.47 -21.85 1.92
C VAL A 323 23.09 -22.28 1.47
N LYS A 324 22.45 -23.11 2.29
CA LYS A 324 21.06 -23.57 2.10
C LYS A 324 20.16 -22.96 3.17
N LYS A 325 19.01 -22.42 2.76
CA LYS A 325 17.94 -21.95 3.66
C LYS A 325 16.60 -22.50 3.19
N GLU A 326 15.80 -22.98 4.13
CA GLU A 326 14.43 -23.42 3.90
C GLU A 326 13.56 -22.89 5.04
N TRP A 327 12.45 -22.23 4.71
CA TRP A 327 11.53 -21.68 5.70
C TRP A 327 10.11 -21.54 5.13
N SER A 328 9.17 -21.14 5.96
CA SER A 328 7.80 -20.88 5.55
C SER A 328 7.30 -19.55 6.10
N PHE A 329 6.29 -18.99 5.46
CA PHE A 329 5.51 -17.86 5.94
C PHE A 329 4.04 -18.06 5.58
N SER A 330 3.14 -17.28 6.19
CA SER A 330 1.71 -17.33 5.91
C SER A 330 1.18 -15.95 5.54
N THR A 331 0.39 -15.91 4.47
CA THR A 331 -0.32 -14.69 4.09
C THR A 331 -1.42 -14.37 5.09
N GLN A 332 -1.78 -13.09 5.16
CA GLN A 332 -2.79 -12.58 6.06
C GLN A 332 -4.12 -13.34 5.97
N LYS A 333 -4.74 -13.53 7.15
CA LYS A 333 -6.08 -14.09 7.28
C LYS A 333 -7.06 -13.00 7.71
N PHE A 334 -8.33 -13.20 7.35
CA PHE A 334 -9.41 -12.36 7.81
C PHE A 334 -10.23 -13.08 8.87
N ASN A 335 -10.67 -12.32 9.88
CA ASN A 335 -11.69 -12.78 10.83
C ASN A 335 -13.12 -12.63 10.26
N LEU A 336 -13.22 -12.26 8.97
CA LEU A 336 -14.46 -12.06 8.24
C LEU A 336 -14.57 -13.09 7.11
N PRO A 337 -15.79 -13.47 6.68
CA PRO A 337 -15.97 -14.37 5.55
C PRO A 337 -15.32 -13.82 4.27
N LEU A 338 -14.44 -14.61 3.65
CA LEU A 338 -13.76 -14.29 2.40
C LEU A 338 -14.48 -14.95 1.21
N HIS A 339 -14.85 -14.14 0.22
CA HIS A 339 -15.48 -14.56 -1.04
C HIS A 339 -14.50 -14.31 -2.19
N ILE A 340 -14.22 -15.35 -2.98
CA ILE A 340 -13.34 -15.27 -4.15
C ILE A 340 -14.20 -15.12 -5.41
N VAL A 341 -14.13 -13.95 -6.03
CA VAL A 341 -14.94 -13.58 -7.19
C VAL A 341 -14.22 -13.96 -8.49
N LYS A 342 -14.40 -15.20 -8.94
CA LYS A 342 -13.76 -15.71 -10.16
C LYS A 342 -14.53 -15.39 -11.45
N HIS A 343 -15.82 -15.11 -11.36
CA HIS A 343 -16.71 -14.90 -12.51
C HIS A 343 -17.31 -13.49 -12.50
N ASN A 344 -17.57 -12.94 -13.69
CA ASN A 344 -18.11 -11.58 -13.85
C ASN A 344 -19.50 -11.43 -13.22
N HIS A 345 -20.28 -12.51 -13.15
CA HIS A 345 -21.60 -12.53 -12.53
C HIS A 345 -21.62 -13.55 -11.40
N GLN A 346 -21.80 -13.07 -10.17
CA GLN A 346 -21.97 -13.94 -9.00
C GLN A 346 -23.01 -13.39 -8.03
N ASN A 347 -23.74 -14.31 -7.39
CA ASN A 347 -24.77 -14.00 -6.43
C ASN A 347 -24.27 -14.34 -5.03
N PHE A 348 -24.35 -13.38 -4.10
CA PHE A 348 -23.97 -13.56 -2.71
C PHE A 348 -25.12 -13.22 -1.78
N LYS A 349 -25.29 -14.00 -0.72
CA LYS A 349 -26.24 -13.72 0.36
C LYS A 349 -25.46 -13.15 1.55
N ILE A 350 -25.82 -11.96 2.00
CA ILE A 350 -25.17 -11.26 3.12
C ILE A 350 -26.24 -10.80 4.10
N LYS A 351 -26.07 -11.09 5.38
CA LYS A 351 -26.99 -10.62 6.43
C LYS A 351 -26.69 -9.17 6.80
N GLN A 352 -27.70 -8.46 7.29
CA GLN A 352 -27.55 -7.07 7.76
C GLN A 352 -26.43 -6.94 8.81
N LYS A 353 -25.67 -5.83 8.77
CA LYS A 353 -24.54 -5.49 9.67
C LYS A 353 -23.35 -6.46 9.61
N ASN A 354 -23.36 -7.46 8.73
CA ASN A 354 -22.18 -8.28 8.50
C ASN A 354 -21.23 -7.60 7.52
N SER A 355 -19.94 -7.67 7.84
CA SER A 355 -18.85 -7.32 6.92
C SER A 355 -18.31 -8.60 6.27
N HIS A 356 -18.11 -8.56 4.96
CA HIS A 356 -17.58 -9.67 4.17
C HIS A 356 -16.41 -9.16 3.33
N ILE A 357 -15.40 -9.99 3.12
CA ILE A 357 -14.28 -9.68 2.23
C ILE A 357 -14.57 -10.25 0.85
N PHE A 358 -14.37 -9.44 -0.17
CA PHE A 358 -14.46 -9.83 -1.57
C PHE A 358 -13.09 -9.66 -2.21
N TYR A 359 -12.49 -10.78 -2.57
CA TYR A 359 -11.25 -10.84 -3.32
C TYR A 359 -11.56 -11.10 -4.79
N PHE A 360 -11.02 -10.28 -5.67
CA PHE A 360 -11.12 -10.39 -7.12
C PHE A 360 -9.75 -10.81 -7.65
N PRO A 361 -9.52 -12.10 -7.92
CA PRO A 361 -8.25 -12.55 -8.49
C PRO A 361 -7.93 -11.80 -9.79
N PRO A 362 -6.73 -11.18 -9.90
CA PRO A 362 -6.32 -10.52 -11.12
C PRO A 362 -6.34 -11.50 -12.29
N LYS A 363 -6.97 -11.11 -13.40
CA LYS A 363 -6.99 -11.89 -14.65
C LYS A 363 -5.77 -11.61 -15.53
N SER A 364 -5.02 -10.55 -15.23
CA SER A 364 -3.80 -10.18 -15.94
C SER A 364 -2.86 -9.43 -15.01
N LYS A 365 -1.59 -9.28 -15.44
CA LYS A 365 -0.56 -8.51 -14.74
C LYS A 365 -0.89 -7.03 -14.52
N VAL A 366 -1.92 -6.50 -15.16
CA VAL A 366 -2.37 -5.09 -15.03
C VAL A 366 -3.81 -4.95 -14.52
N ASP A 367 -4.44 -6.05 -14.08
CA ASP A 367 -5.84 -6.05 -13.63
C ASP A 367 -5.96 -5.54 -12.19
N LEU A 368 -6.30 -4.25 -12.05
CA LEU A 368 -6.60 -3.59 -10.78
C LEU A 368 -8.08 -3.21 -10.72
N LEU A 369 -8.66 -3.20 -9.53
CA LEU A 369 -10.02 -2.73 -9.35
C LEU A 369 -10.10 -1.21 -9.55
N SER A 370 -11.05 -0.79 -10.38
CA SER A 370 -11.41 0.61 -10.60
C SER A 370 -12.94 0.76 -10.63
N ASP A 371 -13.40 2.01 -10.64
CA ASP A 371 -14.78 2.37 -11.00
C ASP A 371 -15.86 1.63 -10.21
N ILE A 372 -15.78 1.72 -8.88
CA ILE A 372 -16.75 1.08 -7.98
C ILE A 372 -17.99 1.96 -7.84
N ALA A 373 -19.14 1.43 -8.24
CA ALA A 373 -20.45 2.05 -8.02
C ALA A 373 -21.32 1.13 -7.15
N TYR A 374 -21.78 1.67 -6.01
CA TYR A 374 -22.54 0.90 -5.03
C TYR A 374 -23.70 1.71 -4.41
N PRO A 375 -24.80 1.03 -4.03
CA PRO A 375 -25.89 1.66 -3.29
C PRO A 375 -25.46 2.21 -1.93
N SER A 376 -26.09 3.32 -1.49
CA SER A 376 -25.75 4.03 -0.24
C SER A 376 -26.00 3.25 1.06
N ASN A 377 -26.74 2.15 1.02
CA ASN A 377 -26.94 1.26 2.17
C ASN A 377 -25.81 0.22 2.32
N LEU A 378 -24.78 0.27 1.47
CA LEU A 378 -23.56 -0.51 1.57
C LEU A 378 -22.40 0.42 1.90
N ASP A 379 -21.42 -0.12 2.62
CA ASP A 379 -20.14 0.53 2.84
C ASP A 379 -19.02 -0.33 2.26
N ILE A 380 -18.07 0.31 1.56
CA ILE A 380 -16.93 -0.36 0.93
C ILE A 380 -15.63 0.27 1.43
N GLU A 381 -14.68 -0.60 1.79
CA GLU A 381 -13.31 -0.24 2.15
C GLU A 381 -12.35 -1.07 1.29
N PHE A 382 -11.36 -0.43 0.68
CA PHE A 382 -10.29 -1.18 0.00
C PHE A 382 -9.34 -1.74 1.04
N ILE A 383 -9.08 -3.05 0.97
CA ILE A 383 -8.01 -3.69 1.73
C ILE A 383 -6.71 -3.63 0.93
N ASP A 384 -6.81 -3.87 -0.38
CA ASP A 384 -5.75 -3.65 -1.36
C ASP A 384 -6.38 -3.36 -2.74
N LYS A 385 -5.55 -3.20 -3.79
CA LYS A 385 -6.05 -2.84 -5.14
C LYS A 385 -6.86 -3.94 -5.84
N ASN A 386 -7.03 -5.11 -5.22
CA ASN A 386 -7.82 -6.25 -5.73
C ASN A 386 -8.76 -6.88 -4.69
N THR A 387 -8.95 -6.25 -3.54
CA THR A 387 -9.70 -6.81 -2.41
C THR A 387 -10.42 -5.71 -1.67
N ILE A 388 -11.72 -5.91 -1.45
CA ILE A 388 -12.55 -4.96 -0.70
C ILE A 388 -13.20 -5.65 0.50
N LYS A 389 -13.45 -4.87 1.54
CA LYS A 389 -14.39 -5.19 2.61
C LYS A 389 -15.71 -4.49 2.29
N LEU A 390 -16.78 -5.26 2.30
CA LEU A 390 -18.14 -4.78 2.09
C LEU A 390 -18.96 -4.97 3.37
N THR A 391 -19.61 -3.92 3.84
CA THR A 391 -20.47 -3.93 5.03
C THR A 391 -21.89 -3.50 4.65
N VAL A 392 -22.90 -4.29 5.06
CA VAL A 392 -24.31 -3.94 4.82
C VAL A 392 -24.81 -3.05 5.96
N LEU A 393 -24.99 -1.76 5.70
CA LEU A 393 -25.44 -0.77 6.69
C LEU A 393 -26.95 -0.93 6.99
N ALA A 394 -27.76 -1.13 5.94
CA ALA A 394 -29.20 -1.33 6.04
C ALA A 394 -29.70 -2.36 5.01
N PRO A 395 -30.75 -3.14 5.33
CA PRO A 395 -31.27 -4.15 4.43
C PRO A 395 -32.03 -3.50 3.28
N ALA A 396 -31.92 -4.06 2.08
CA ALA A 396 -32.64 -3.56 0.92
C ALA A 396 -33.89 -4.40 0.64
N LYS A 397 -34.97 -3.75 0.21
CA LYS A 397 -36.21 -4.43 -0.19
C LYS A 397 -36.06 -5.24 -1.49
N LYS A 398 -34.99 -5.02 -2.25
CA LYS A 398 -34.69 -5.68 -3.53
C LYS A 398 -33.24 -6.11 -3.55
N ARG A 399 -32.93 -7.14 -4.35
CA ARG A 399 -31.55 -7.53 -4.66
C ARG A 399 -30.78 -6.34 -5.19
N GLN A 400 -29.57 -6.17 -4.66
CA GLN A 400 -28.73 -5.04 -5.00
C GLN A 400 -27.67 -5.46 -6.00
N ARG A 401 -27.31 -4.55 -6.89
CA ARG A 401 -26.22 -4.75 -7.84
C ARG A 401 -25.05 -3.88 -7.43
N LEU A 402 -23.89 -4.50 -7.35
CA LEU A 402 -22.60 -3.85 -7.15
C LEU A 402 -21.80 -4.01 -8.43
N LEU A 403 -21.38 -2.89 -9.01
CA LEU A 403 -20.56 -2.85 -10.23
C LEU A 403 -19.14 -2.45 -9.84
N ILE A 404 -18.17 -3.29 -10.22
CA ILE A 404 -16.74 -3.09 -9.95
C ILE A 404 -16.01 -3.43 -11.24
N GLY A 405 -15.66 -2.42 -12.03
CA GLY A 405 -15.14 -2.64 -13.39
C GLY A 405 -16.05 -3.58 -14.20
N ASN A 406 -15.52 -4.74 -14.59
CA ASN A 406 -16.25 -5.77 -15.35
C ASN A 406 -17.03 -6.78 -14.47
N TYR A 407 -16.97 -6.65 -13.15
CA TYR A 407 -17.68 -7.52 -12.22
C TYR A 407 -19.02 -6.92 -11.84
N GLN A 408 -20.07 -7.74 -11.89
CA GLN A 408 -21.39 -7.44 -11.37
C GLN A 408 -21.75 -8.48 -10.30
N LEU A 409 -21.76 -8.03 -9.05
CA LEU A 409 -22.21 -8.83 -7.92
C LEU A 409 -23.68 -8.55 -7.63
N THR A 410 -24.47 -9.60 -7.45
CA THR A 410 -25.85 -9.46 -6.95
C THR A 410 -25.88 -9.84 -5.48
N LEU A 411 -26.30 -8.90 -4.64
CA LEU A 411 -26.33 -9.04 -3.19
C LEU A 411 -27.77 -9.20 -2.72
N ASP A 412 -28.04 -10.31 -2.02
CA ASP A 412 -29.27 -10.52 -1.28
C ASP A 412 -29.04 -10.10 0.18
N THR A 413 -29.51 -8.90 0.53
CA THR A 413 -29.34 -8.31 1.87
C THR A 413 -30.53 -8.69 2.73
N VAL A 414 -30.43 -9.87 3.36
CA VAL A 414 -31.49 -10.41 4.20
C VAL A 414 -31.46 -9.71 5.56
N LYS A 415 -32.64 -9.51 6.16
CA LYS A 415 -32.77 -9.04 7.55
C LYS A 415 -32.01 -9.92 8.52
#